data_AF-A0A7W1R913-F1
#
_entry.id   AF-A0A7W1R913-F1
#
_cell.length_a   1.000
_cell.length_b   1.000
_cell.length_c   1.000
_cell.angle_alpha   90.00
_cell.angle_beta   90.00
_cell.angle_gamma   90.00
#
_symmetry.space_group_name_H-M   'P 1'
#
loop_
_entity.id
_entity.type
_entity.pdbx_description
1 polymer ?
#
loop_
_entity_poly.entity_id
_entity_poly.type
_entity_poly.pdbx_seq_one_letter_code
_entity_poly.pdbx_strand_id
1 'polypeptide(L)'
;MILERAAKVLSNRSSIRADKPHAPSNYLSTSEPRNPISLWTLWRQWLLALSLALICLFPLRLDALAKGELGAKEARNLIRRAAGLELPSGAVRVRAITPSGSTEAVVVAQIETAFRFERDDEDRWRIAEIRTGDRRWEDVDLLVRAARGEISAGSSPEGSASPRSRAVVNLDAILAREMIARLAGIELPSDAVRVKEISSLYKSAVVVAQVITEFRFVRGSDNKWRVAGVRTGDGEWTDIERTLRIVNEEKARRARAELEMIAAALDSFRRERGFYVVADSSSTLLDQLNPRYLPRVIRLDPWQRPFLYEGERDRYLLRSAGADGETGTADDINVSSRGQTVG
;
A
#
# COMPACT_ATOMS: atom_id res chain seq x y z
N MET A 1 54.20 -12.14 -0.41
CA MET A 1 55.07 -11.18 0.28
C MET A 1 54.18 -10.02 0.74
N ILE A 2 53.95 -9.90 2.06
CA ILE A 2 53.38 -8.74 2.81
C ILE A 2 51.88 -8.47 2.50
N LEU A 3 50.84 -8.77 3.30
CA LEU A 3 50.54 -8.77 4.74
C LEU A 3 50.73 -7.41 5.46
N GLU A 4 49.63 -6.70 5.81
CA GLU A 4 49.25 -6.31 7.19
C GLU A 4 48.25 -5.13 7.29
N ARG A 5 47.52 -5.14 8.43
CA ARG A 5 46.76 -4.09 9.18
C ARG A 5 45.23 -4.30 9.23
N ALA A 6 44.55 -4.28 10.38
CA ALA A 6 44.94 -4.07 11.78
C ALA A 6 43.83 -4.55 12.76
N ALA A 7 44.24 -4.96 13.97
CA ALA A 7 43.43 -5.37 15.12
C ALA A 7 43.33 -4.23 16.19
N LYS A 8 42.17 -4.02 16.84
CA LYS A 8 41.80 -4.38 18.25
C LYS A 8 42.71 -3.86 19.37
N VAL A 9 42.18 -3.03 20.30
CA VAL A 9 42.59 -2.78 21.72
C VAL A 9 41.46 -1.91 22.33
N LEU A 10 40.61 -2.35 23.28
CA LEU A 10 40.72 -2.77 24.70
C LEU A 10 40.51 -1.66 25.76
N SER A 11 39.40 -1.84 26.47
CA SER A 11 39.06 -1.51 27.87
C SER A 11 40.22 -1.23 28.82
N ASN A 12 40.07 -0.20 29.68
CA ASN A 12 40.75 -0.17 30.98
C ASN A 12 39.90 0.51 32.07
N ARG A 13 39.99 -0.03 33.28
CA ARG A 13 39.20 0.19 34.50
C ARG A 13 40.16 0.71 35.57
N SER A 14 39.84 1.76 36.32
CA SER A 14 40.47 2.00 37.63
C SER A 14 39.64 2.92 38.53
N SER A 15 39.61 2.51 39.79
CA SER A 15 38.90 3.03 40.97
C SER A 15 39.74 4.00 41.80
N ILE A 16 39.12 4.91 42.57
CA ILE A 16 39.56 5.53 43.87
C ILE A 16 38.34 6.33 44.38
N ARG A 17 37.61 5.98 45.47
CA ARG A 17 37.81 6.04 46.94
C ARG A 17 37.49 7.42 47.59
N ALA A 18 36.39 7.40 48.38
CA ALA A 18 36.02 8.09 49.64
C ALA A 18 36.36 9.57 49.92
N ASP A 19 35.33 10.36 50.32
CA ASP A 19 35.26 10.93 51.67
C ASP A 19 33.88 11.55 52.03
N LYS A 20 33.46 11.33 53.28
CA LYS A 20 32.42 12.02 54.09
C LYS A 20 33.16 12.38 55.40
N PRO A 21 32.95 13.53 56.08
CA PRO A 21 31.72 13.72 56.89
C PRO A 21 31.34 15.19 57.25
N HIS A 22 30.15 15.41 57.80
CA HIS A 22 29.90 16.05 59.12
C HIS A 22 28.46 16.57 59.30
N ALA A 23 27.89 16.28 60.47
CA ALA A 23 26.72 16.90 61.10
C ALA A 23 27.15 17.41 62.49
N PRO A 24 26.45 18.42 63.06
CA PRO A 24 25.73 18.22 64.34
C PRO A 24 24.37 18.99 64.40
N SER A 25 23.28 18.44 65.00
CA SER A 25 22.82 18.58 66.42
C SER A 25 22.25 20.00 66.72
N ASN A 26 21.12 20.29 67.37
CA ASN A 26 20.13 19.67 68.26
C ASN A 26 18.87 20.59 68.30
N TYR A 27 17.69 20.11 68.74
CA TYR A 27 16.97 20.59 69.94
C TYR A 27 15.62 19.86 70.12
N LEU A 28 15.40 19.43 71.36
CA LEU A 28 14.21 18.79 71.92
C LEU A 28 13.05 19.79 72.07
N SER A 29 11.81 19.32 71.90
CA SER A 29 10.68 19.78 72.71
C SER A 29 9.57 18.73 72.76
N THR A 30 9.21 18.37 73.99
CA THR A 30 8.17 17.44 74.42
C THR A 30 6.81 18.12 74.51
N SER A 31 5.74 17.49 74.00
CA SER A 31 4.39 17.65 74.57
C SER A 31 3.53 16.40 74.28
N GLU A 32 2.82 15.97 75.32
CA GLU A 32 1.95 14.78 75.44
C GLU A 32 0.50 15.09 74.98
N PRO A 33 -0.45 14.12 74.97
CA PRO A 33 -1.33 13.89 73.84
C PRO A 33 -2.75 14.43 74.02
N ARG A 34 -3.41 14.76 72.91
CA ARG A 34 -4.87 14.92 72.83
C ARG A 34 -5.41 13.96 71.79
N ASN A 35 -6.27 13.03 72.22
CA ASN A 35 -7.06 12.16 71.35
C ASN A 35 -7.89 12.99 70.36
N PRO A 36 -7.76 12.77 69.04
CA PRO A 36 -8.80 13.12 68.10
C PRO A 36 -9.49 11.85 67.58
N ILE A 37 -10.80 11.88 67.72
CA ILE A 37 -11.80 11.06 67.05
C ILE A 37 -11.32 10.64 65.65
N SER A 38 -11.48 9.35 65.30
CA SER A 38 -10.84 8.73 64.14
C SER A 38 -11.17 9.43 62.82
N LEU A 39 -10.20 10.19 62.29
CA LEU A 39 -10.16 10.70 60.91
C LEU A 39 -10.41 9.60 59.86
N TRP A 40 -10.22 8.34 60.24
CA TRP A 40 -10.42 7.15 59.41
C TRP A 40 -11.89 6.89 59.02
N THR A 41 -12.87 7.24 59.85
CA THR A 41 -14.30 7.03 59.52
C THR A 41 -14.86 8.13 58.62
N LEU A 42 -14.38 9.36 58.77
CA LEU A 42 -14.75 10.48 57.89
C LEU A 42 -14.11 10.37 56.49
N TRP A 43 -12.88 9.87 56.39
CA TRP A 43 -12.21 9.68 55.08
C TRP A 43 -12.86 8.57 54.24
N ARG A 44 -13.38 7.52 54.90
CA ARG A 44 -14.08 6.40 54.24
C ARG A 44 -15.44 6.81 53.65
N GLN A 45 -16.17 7.71 54.31
CA GLN A 45 -17.43 8.25 53.77
C GLN A 45 -17.21 9.24 52.63
N TRP A 46 -16.15 10.04 52.66
CA TRP A 46 -15.77 10.92 51.55
C TRP A 46 -15.30 10.14 50.31
N LEU A 47 -14.54 9.05 50.47
CA LEU A 47 -14.11 8.21 49.34
C LEU A 47 -15.27 7.48 48.65
N LEU A 48 -16.33 7.11 49.38
CA LEU A 48 -17.55 6.51 48.81
C LEU A 48 -18.44 7.53 48.09
N ALA A 49 -18.52 8.78 48.58
CA ALA A 49 -19.23 9.84 47.89
C ALA A 49 -18.49 10.32 46.62
N LEU A 50 -17.15 10.34 46.65
CA LEU A 50 -16.33 10.71 45.49
C LEU A 50 -16.36 9.63 44.40
N SER A 51 -16.43 8.35 44.76
CA SER A 51 -16.54 7.25 43.78
C SER A 51 -17.92 7.22 43.11
N LEU A 52 -19.00 7.54 43.83
CA LEU A 52 -20.34 7.65 43.25
C LEU A 52 -20.48 8.88 42.32
N ALA A 53 -19.84 9.99 42.65
CA ALA A 53 -19.81 11.19 41.81
C ALA A 53 -18.94 11.01 40.55
N LEU A 54 -17.86 10.22 40.61
CA LEU A 54 -17.02 9.91 39.45
C LEU A 54 -17.73 9.00 38.43
N ILE A 55 -18.65 8.14 38.90
CA ILE A 55 -19.48 7.27 38.06
C ILE A 55 -20.57 8.06 37.31
N CYS A 56 -21.02 9.21 37.85
CA CYS A 56 -22.01 10.08 37.21
C CYS A 56 -21.41 11.18 36.31
N LEU A 57 -20.09 11.45 36.41
CA LEU A 57 -19.39 12.47 35.60
C LEU A 57 -18.64 11.92 34.38
N PHE A 58 -18.51 10.59 34.26
CA PHE A 58 -18.28 10.01 32.96
C PHE A 58 -19.62 9.93 32.25
N PRO A 59 -19.84 10.69 31.15
CA PRO A 59 -20.92 10.32 30.26
C PRO A 59 -20.61 8.88 29.84
N LEU A 60 -21.42 7.94 30.32
CA LEU A 60 -21.64 6.68 29.66
C LEU A 60 -21.99 7.09 28.22
N ARG A 61 -20.97 7.10 27.35
CA ARG A 61 -21.18 6.91 25.92
C ARG A 61 -21.74 5.50 25.83
N LEU A 62 -23.04 5.40 26.07
CA LEU A 62 -23.88 4.44 25.40
C LEU A 62 -23.59 4.68 23.92
N ASP A 63 -22.57 3.97 23.42
CA ASP A 63 -22.49 3.60 22.03
C ASP A 63 -23.76 2.80 21.80
N ALA A 64 -24.85 3.54 21.54
CA ALA A 64 -26.05 3.01 20.98
C ALA A 64 -25.57 2.32 19.72
N LEU A 65 -25.47 0.99 19.85
CA LEU A 65 -25.10 0.08 18.80
C LEU A 65 -26.26 0.10 17.81
N ALA A 66 -26.37 1.19 17.05
CA ALA A 66 -27.20 1.26 15.87
C ALA A 66 -26.63 0.18 14.95
N LYS A 67 -27.23 -1.01 15.00
CA LYS A 67 -26.92 -2.14 14.13
C LYS A 67 -27.11 -1.65 12.71
N GLY A 68 -26.02 -1.27 12.07
CA GLY A 68 -26.04 -0.65 10.74
C GLY A 68 -25.75 0.84 10.73
N GLU A 69 -24.74 1.32 11.46
CA GLU A 69 -24.00 2.54 11.09
C GLU A 69 -22.58 2.15 10.66
N LEU A 70 -21.97 2.90 9.74
CA LEU A 70 -20.61 2.62 9.27
C LEU A 70 -19.60 2.97 10.36
N GLY A 71 -19.01 1.96 11.00
CA GLY A 71 -17.99 2.17 12.02
C GLY A 71 -16.61 2.49 11.43
N ALA A 72 -15.78 3.24 12.15
CA ALA A 72 -14.42 3.59 11.68
C ALA A 72 -13.51 2.39 11.41
N LYS A 73 -13.64 1.31 12.20
CA LYS A 73 -12.90 0.07 11.97
C LYS A 73 -13.34 -0.61 10.67
N GLU A 74 -14.63 -0.63 10.41
CA GLU A 74 -15.22 -1.20 9.18
C GLU A 74 -14.83 -0.37 7.96
N ALA A 75 -15.02 0.95 7.99
CA ALA A 75 -14.62 1.88 6.93
C ALA A 75 -13.13 1.74 6.60
N ARG A 76 -12.26 1.70 7.60
CA ARG A 76 -10.82 1.48 7.42
C ARG A 76 -10.54 0.15 6.70
N ASN A 77 -11.18 -0.93 7.13
CA ASN A 77 -10.98 -2.25 6.53
C ASN A 77 -11.46 -2.31 5.08
N LEU A 78 -12.60 -1.68 4.78
CA LEU A 78 -13.14 -1.57 3.43
C LEU A 78 -12.24 -0.72 2.53
N ILE A 79 -11.74 0.44 2.99
CA ILE A 79 -10.80 1.28 2.22
C ILE A 79 -9.49 0.54 1.92
N ARG A 80 -8.95 -0.21 2.89
CA ARG A 80 -7.71 -1.00 2.68
C ARG A 80 -7.81 -2.00 1.53
N ARG A 81 -9.03 -2.44 1.22
CA ARG A 81 -9.36 -3.45 0.19
C ARG A 81 -10.10 -2.86 -1.01
N ALA A 82 -10.48 -1.59 -0.95
CA ALA A 82 -11.17 -0.91 -2.03
C ALA A 82 -10.25 -0.84 -3.24
N ALA A 83 -10.81 -0.75 -4.44
CA ALA A 83 -10.02 -0.62 -5.66
C ALA A 83 -8.97 -1.74 -5.86
N GLY A 84 -9.20 -2.96 -5.32
CA GLY A 84 -8.25 -4.07 -5.43
C GLY A 84 -6.93 -3.82 -4.71
N LEU A 85 -6.92 -2.83 -3.81
CA LEU A 85 -5.78 -2.52 -2.95
C LEU A 85 -5.64 -3.57 -1.85
N GLU A 86 -4.44 -3.71 -1.32
CA GLU A 86 -4.10 -4.55 -0.18
C GLU A 86 -3.22 -3.77 0.80
N LEU A 87 -3.73 -2.62 1.24
CA LEU A 87 -2.95 -1.70 2.06
C LEU A 87 -2.64 -2.31 3.45
N PRO A 88 -1.45 -2.06 4.03
CA PRO A 88 -1.14 -2.42 5.42
C PRO A 88 -2.15 -1.84 6.43
N SER A 89 -2.29 -2.46 7.60
CA SER A 89 -3.28 -2.03 8.62
C SER A 89 -3.07 -0.59 9.13
N GLY A 90 -1.82 -0.12 9.15
CA GLY A 90 -1.45 1.23 9.54
C GLY A 90 -1.52 2.27 8.41
N ALA A 91 -1.71 1.84 7.16
CA ALA A 91 -1.70 2.74 6.01
C ALA A 91 -2.97 3.59 5.88
N VAL A 92 -4.05 3.24 6.58
CA VAL A 92 -5.34 3.95 6.49
C VAL A 92 -5.76 4.44 7.87
N ARG A 93 -5.90 5.75 8.01
CA ARG A 93 -6.43 6.41 9.21
C ARG A 93 -7.71 7.17 8.87
N VAL A 94 -8.83 6.67 9.37
CA VAL A 94 -10.12 7.38 9.28
C VAL A 94 -10.07 8.64 10.14
N ARG A 95 -10.37 9.79 9.55
CA ARG A 95 -10.41 11.09 10.22
C ARG A 95 -11.83 11.49 10.61
N ALA A 96 -12.77 11.31 9.68
CA ALA A 96 -14.17 11.66 9.87
C ALA A 96 -15.07 10.69 9.09
N ILE A 97 -16.29 10.51 9.61
CA ILE A 97 -17.38 9.80 8.94
C ILE A 97 -18.59 10.70 9.01
N THR A 98 -19.12 11.06 7.84
CA THR A 98 -20.30 11.90 7.70
C THR A 98 -21.40 11.04 7.07
N PRO A 99 -22.38 10.58 7.86
CA PRO A 99 -23.51 9.82 7.31
C PRO A 99 -24.37 10.73 6.43
N SER A 100 -24.89 10.15 5.34
CA SER A 100 -25.84 10.79 4.44
C SER A 100 -27.08 9.89 4.35
N GLY A 101 -27.87 9.86 5.42
CA GLY A 101 -28.97 8.92 5.58
C GLY A 101 -28.53 7.54 6.09
N SER A 102 -29.39 6.52 5.89
CA SER A 102 -29.17 5.16 6.43
C SER A 102 -28.35 4.26 5.52
N THR A 103 -28.18 4.64 4.25
CA THR A 103 -27.55 3.81 3.21
C THR A 103 -26.30 4.42 2.59
N GLU A 104 -25.95 5.65 2.93
CA GLU A 104 -24.76 6.33 2.39
C GLU A 104 -23.95 6.99 3.48
N ALA A 105 -22.64 7.07 3.26
CA ALA A 105 -21.74 7.81 4.13
C ALA A 105 -20.53 8.32 3.32
N VAL A 106 -19.99 9.47 3.71
CA VAL A 106 -18.70 9.96 3.23
C VAL A 106 -17.68 9.79 4.33
N VAL A 107 -16.54 9.19 4.01
CA VAL A 107 -15.44 8.96 4.94
C VAL A 107 -14.23 9.73 4.46
N VAL A 108 -13.74 10.63 5.31
CA VAL A 108 -12.44 11.29 5.09
C VAL A 108 -11.38 10.42 5.74
N ALA A 109 -10.43 9.93 4.94
CA ALA A 109 -9.34 9.10 5.41
C ALA A 109 -7.99 9.65 4.95
N GLN A 110 -6.99 9.41 5.76
CA GLN A 110 -5.60 9.65 5.42
C GLN A 110 -4.96 8.33 5.00
N ILE A 111 -4.45 8.29 3.78
CA ILE A 111 -3.81 7.13 3.17
C ILE A 111 -2.30 7.38 3.12
N GLU A 112 -1.54 6.47 3.68
CA GLU A 112 -0.09 6.45 3.55
C GLU A 112 0.31 5.44 2.47
N THR A 113 0.95 5.93 1.42
CA THR A 113 1.39 5.11 0.30
C THR A 113 2.74 5.56 -0.24
N ALA A 114 3.37 4.67 -0.99
CA ALA A 114 4.63 4.92 -1.66
C ALA A 114 4.39 5.15 -3.15
N PHE A 115 5.14 6.10 -3.71
CA PHE A 115 5.14 6.45 -5.11
C PHE A 115 6.54 6.20 -5.66
N ARG A 116 6.64 5.51 -6.80
CA ARG A 116 7.89 5.37 -7.52
C ARG A 116 7.99 6.48 -8.55
N PHE A 117 9.03 7.28 -8.42
CA PHE A 117 9.42 8.32 -9.35
C PHE A 117 10.54 7.80 -10.22
N GLU A 118 10.51 8.17 -11.50
CA GLU A 118 11.55 7.84 -12.47
C GLU A 118 11.87 9.07 -13.30
N ARG A 119 13.12 9.18 -13.77
CA ARG A 119 13.49 10.16 -14.79
C ARG A 119 13.17 9.60 -16.17
N ASP A 120 12.48 10.39 -16.99
CA ASP A 120 12.30 10.10 -18.42
C ASP A 120 13.60 10.33 -19.21
N ASP A 121 13.56 10.10 -20.52
CA ASP A 121 14.72 10.32 -21.41
C ASP A 121 15.12 11.80 -21.52
N GLU A 122 14.24 12.72 -21.11
CA GLU A 122 14.51 14.16 -21.01
C GLU A 122 15.00 14.56 -19.60
N ASP A 123 15.38 13.59 -18.77
CA ASP A 123 15.79 13.75 -17.36
C ASP A 123 14.74 14.42 -16.46
N ARG A 124 13.46 14.40 -16.85
CA ARG A 124 12.35 14.93 -16.04
C ARG A 124 11.79 13.86 -15.12
N TRP A 125 11.55 14.22 -13.86
CA TRP A 125 10.85 13.34 -12.95
C TRP A 125 9.40 13.16 -13.39
N ARG A 126 8.92 11.92 -13.36
CA ARG A 126 7.51 11.56 -13.41
C ARG A 126 7.18 10.56 -12.30
N ILE A 127 5.91 10.51 -11.90
CA ILE A 127 5.42 9.42 -11.04
C ILE A 127 5.10 8.24 -11.95
N ALA A 128 5.90 7.19 -11.88
CA ALA A 128 5.74 6.00 -12.71
C ALA A 128 4.73 5.04 -12.09
N GLU A 129 4.81 4.81 -10.78
CA GLU A 129 3.98 3.83 -10.10
C GLU A 129 3.52 4.28 -8.71
N ILE A 130 2.42 3.69 -8.25
CA ILE A 130 1.89 3.80 -6.90
C ILE A 130 1.83 2.42 -6.25
N ARG A 131 2.22 2.33 -4.98
CA ARG A 131 2.15 1.10 -4.20
C ARG A 131 0.70 0.85 -3.77
N THR A 132 0.18 -0.33 -4.12
CA THR A 132 -1.19 -0.73 -3.83
C THR A 132 -1.30 -1.89 -2.85
N GLY A 133 -0.17 -2.52 -2.48
CA GLY A 133 -0.10 -3.56 -1.46
C GLY A 133 1.30 -3.71 -0.89
N ASP A 134 1.57 -4.76 -0.11
CA ASP A 134 2.89 -4.95 0.51
C ASP A 134 4.01 -5.02 -0.53
N ARG A 135 3.80 -5.60 -1.71
CA ARG A 135 4.83 -5.60 -2.78
C ARG A 135 4.27 -5.26 -4.15
N ARG A 136 3.02 -4.81 -4.18
CA ARG A 136 2.28 -4.56 -5.41
C ARG A 136 2.40 -3.09 -5.78
N TRP A 137 2.82 -2.86 -7.02
CA TRP A 137 2.91 -1.55 -7.63
C TRP A 137 1.99 -1.50 -8.85
N GLU A 138 1.36 -0.36 -9.06
CA GLU A 138 0.49 -0.10 -10.21
C GLU A 138 1.01 1.08 -11.00
N ASP A 139 1.00 0.92 -12.32
CA ASP A 139 1.35 1.97 -13.27
C ASP A 139 0.35 3.14 -13.18
N VAL A 140 0.88 4.34 -12.95
CA VAL A 140 0.04 5.54 -12.76
C VAL A 140 -0.69 5.93 -14.05
N ASP A 141 -0.05 5.78 -15.21
CA ASP A 141 -0.65 6.12 -16.50
C ASP A 141 -1.81 5.17 -16.83
N LEU A 142 -1.71 3.91 -16.42
CA LEU A 142 -2.83 2.96 -16.49
C LEU A 142 -4.02 3.43 -15.62
N LEU A 143 -3.78 3.79 -14.36
CA LEU A 143 -4.83 4.24 -13.45
C LEU A 143 -5.49 5.53 -13.92
N VAL A 144 -4.71 6.51 -14.38
CA VAL A 144 -5.24 7.80 -14.87
C VAL A 144 -6.10 7.60 -16.11
N ARG A 145 -5.65 6.80 -17.09
CA ARG A 145 -6.45 6.48 -18.28
C ARG A 145 -7.72 5.72 -17.92
N ALA A 146 -7.65 4.78 -16.99
CA ALA A 146 -8.82 4.04 -16.52
C ALA A 146 -9.85 4.96 -15.85
N ALA A 147 -9.40 5.88 -14.99
CA ALA A 147 -10.26 6.84 -14.30
C ALA A 147 -10.97 7.80 -15.27
N ARG A 148 -10.30 8.19 -16.37
CA ARG A 148 -10.89 9.02 -17.43
C ARG A 148 -11.75 8.24 -18.42
N GLY A 149 -11.71 6.90 -18.39
CA GLY A 149 -12.37 6.05 -19.38
C GLY A 149 -11.68 6.08 -20.76
N GLU A 150 -10.41 6.45 -20.83
CA GLU A 150 -9.63 6.70 -22.06
C GLU A 150 -8.89 5.46 -22.59
N ILE A 151 -9.16 4.25 -22.08
CA ILE A 151 -8.54 3.02 -22.60
C ILE A 151 -9.17 2.65 -23.95
N SER A 152 -8.74 3.32 -25.02
CA SER A 152 -8.93 2.87 -26.39
C SER A 152 -7.71 2.05 -26.83
N ALA A 153 -7.95 0.93 -27.51
CA ALA A 153 -6.91 0.05 -28.01
C ALA A 153 -5.98 0.81 -28.98
N GLY A 154 -4.71 0.96 -28.63
CA GLY A 154 -3.66 1.27 -29.62
C GLY A 154 -2.90 2.59 -29.48
N SER A 155 -2.73 3.16 -28.29
CA SER A 155 -1.71 4.20 -28.10
C SER A 155 -0.71 3.81 -27.01
N SER A 156 0.47 3.35 -27.47
CA SER A 156 1.70 3.55 -26.71
C SER A 156 1.90 5.06 -26.53
N PRO A 157 2.40 5.52 -25.38
CA PRO A 157 2.74 6.93 -25.20
C PRO A 157 4.02 7.23 -25.99
N GLU A 158 3.89 7.46 -27.29
CA GLU A 158 4.97 8.05 -28.08
C GLU A 158 5.00 9.57 -27.86
N GLY A 159 6.05 10.00 -27.15
CA GLY A 159 6.79 11.23 -27.37
C GLY A 159 6.03 12.50 -27.75
N SER A 160 5.44 13.18 -26.77
CA SER A 160 5.21 14.63 -26.90
C SER A 160 6.50 15.39 -26.57
N ALA A 161 7.33 15.61 -27.59
CA ALA A 161 8.50 16.46 -27.50
C ALA A 161 8.11 17.95 -27.40
N SER A 162 8.68 18.68 -26.44
CA SER A 162 8.74 20.13 -26.48
C SER A 162 10.09 20.62 -25.94
N PRO A 163 10.77 21.57 -26.61
CA PRO A 163 12.16 21.88 -26.32
C PRO A 163 12.28 22.93 -25.21
N ARG A 164 13.20 22.69 -24.28
CA ARG A 164 14.19 23.66 -23.75
C ARG A 164 15.01 22.97 -22.66
N SER A 165 16.34 23.01 -22.83
CA SER A 165 17.32 22.70 -21.80
C SER A 165 16.93 23.43 -20.50
N ARG A 166 16.44 22.67 -19.53
CA ARG A 166 16.23 23.11 -18.15
C ARG A 166 17.20 22.35 -17.27
N ALA A 167 17.71 23.04 -16.26
CA ALA A 167 18.59 22.47 -15.24
C ALA A 167 18.01 21.16 -14.69
N VAL A 168 18.86 20.16 -14.49
CA VAL A 168 18.51 18.89 -13.84
C VAL A 168 17.97 19.22 -12.45
N VAL A 169 16.65 19.18 -12.29
CA VAL A 169 16.01 19.42 -10.99
C VAL A 169 16.15 18.15 -10.15
N ASN A 170 16.71 18.28 -8.93
CA ASN A 170 16.74 17.18 -7.96
C ASN A 170 15.36 16.99 -7.35
N LEU A 171 14.97 15.74 -7.10
CA LEU A 171 13.69 15.46 -6.44
C LEU A 171 13.82 15.80 -4.95
N ASP A 172 13.18 16.89 -4.54
CA ASP A 172 13.02 17.26 -3.13
C ASP A 172 11.57 17.09 -2.66
N ALA A 173 11.32 17.36 -1.38
CA ALA A 173 10.00 17.21 -0.78
C ALA A 173 8.95 18.18 -1.35
N ILE A 174 9.37 19.34 -1.87
CA ILE A 174 8.47 20.34 -2.44
C ILE A 174 8.01 19.84 -3.81
N LEU A 175 8.95 19.49 -4.69
CA LEU A 175 8.66 18.97 -6.02
C LEU A 175 7.85 17.67 -5.95
N ALA A 176 8.23 16.73 -5.06
CA ALA A 176 7.49 15.49 -4.88
C ALA A 176 6.05 15.73 -4.43
N ARG A 177 5.84 16.67 -3.48
CA ARG A 177 4.50 17.07 -3.03
C ARG A 177 3.68 17.69 -4.15
N GLU A 178 4.28 18.58 -4.95
CA GLU A 178 3.62 19.21 -6.11
C GLU A 178 3.17 18.18 -7.15
N MET A 179 4.03 17.21 -7.47
CA MET A 179 3.73 16.16 -8.42
C MET A 179 2.61 15.24 -7.93
N ILE A 180 2.65 14.84 -6.65
CA ILE A 180 1.60 14.00 -6.04
C ILE A 180 0.27 14.77 -5.97
N ALA A 181 0.29 16.04 -5.58
CA ALA A 181 -0.90 16.87 -5.52
C ALA A 181 -1.54 17.01 -6.91
N ARG A 182 -0.74 17.29 -7.94
CA ARG A 182 -1.22 17.37 -9.34
C ARG A 182 -1.82 16.05 -9.81
N LEU A 183 -1.16 14.93 -9.54
CA LEU A 183 -1.68 13.60 -9.88
C LEU A 183 -3.05 13.35 -9.22
N ALA A 184 -3.20 13.78 -7.97
CA ALA A 184 -4.40 13.58 -7.19
C ALA A 184 -5.49 14.64 -7.42
N GLY A 185 -5.28 15.62 -8.32
CA GLY A 185 -6.21 16.72 -8.55
C GLY A 185 -6.35 17.69 -7.36
N ILE A 186 -5.36 17.75 -6.47
CA ILE A 186 -5.33 18.63 -5.30
C ILE A 186 -4.71 19.96 -5.68
N GLU A 187 -5.43 21.07 -5.45
CA GLU A 187 -4.87 22.41 -5.55
C GLU A 187 -3.92 22.72 -4.37
N LEU A 188 -2.79 23.36 -4.68
CA LEU A 188 -1.82 23.79 -3.67
C LEU A 188 -1.92 25.32 -3.44
N PRO A 189 -1.66 25.82 -2.21
CA PRO A 189 -1.17 25.08 -1.05
C PRO A 189 -2.28 24.32 -0.30
N SER A 190 -2.09 23.01 -0.09
CA SER A 190 -3.00 22.15 0.70
C SER A 190 -2.22 21.21 1.62
N ASP A 191 -2.73 20.98 2.83
CA ASP A 191 -2.19 20.00 3.78
C ASP A 191 -2.61 18.55 3.44
N ALA A 192 -3.38 18.37 2.36
CA ALA A 192 -3.83 17.09 1.88
C ALA A 192 -2.71 16.17 1.38
N VAL A 193 -1.52 16.69 1.08
CA VAL A 193 -0.34 15.89 0.73
C VAL A 193 0.83 16.23 1.65
N ARG A 194 1.35 15.21 2.34
CA ARG A 194 2.55 15.31 3.18
C ARG A 194 3.58 14.26 2.80
N VAL A 195 4.72 14.70 2.28
CA VAL A 195 5.89 13.83 2.06
C VAL A 195 6.52 13.48 3.40
N LYS A 196 6.74 12.19 3.64
CA LYS A 196 7.38 11.66 4.86
C LYS A 196 8.84 11.31 4.62
N GLU A 197 9.11 10.67 3.49
CA GLU A 197 10.41 10.10 3.19
C GLU A 197 10.64 10.14 1.68
N ILE A 198 11.89 10.40 1.28
CA ILE A 198 12.36 10.27 -0.09
C ILE A 198 13.61 9.41 -0.05
N SER A 199 13.60 8.30 -0.80
CA SER A 199 14.75 7.44 -1.02
C SER A 199 15.09 7.44 -2.49
N SER A 200 16.20 8.06 -2.87
CA SER A 200 16.62 8.23 -4.27
C SER A 200 17.76 7.29 -4.65
N LEU A 201 17.66 6.67 -5.82
CA LEU A 201 18.71 5.87 -6.45
C LEU A 201 18.85 6.23 -7.93
N TYR A 202 19.88 7.01 -8.26
CA TYR A 202 20.23 7.46 -9.62
C TYR A 202 19.03 8.07 -10.37
N LYS A 203 18.40 7.32 -11.30
CA LYS A 203 17.25 7.74 -12.12
C LYS A 203 15.89 7.36 -11.52
N SER A 204 15.87 6.82 -10.31
CA SER A 204 14.65 6.40 -9.62
C SER A 204 14.59 6.97 -8.21
N ALA A 205 13.39 7.14 -7.68
CA ALA A 205 13.19 7.46 -6.28
C ALA A 205 11.88 6.83 -5.77
N VAL A 206 11.84 6.49 -4.49
CA VAL A 206 10.63 6.09 -3.79
C VAL A 206 10.27 7.20 -2.80
N VAL A 207 9.07 7.72 -2.93
CA VAL A 207 8.54 8.77 -2.05
C VAL A 207 7.40 8.17 -1.24
N VAL A 208 7.52 8.18 0.09
CA VAL A 208 6.41 7.83 0.99
C VAL A 208 5.67 9.11 1.34
N ALA A 209 4.37 9.14 1.07
CA ALA A 209 3.54 10.31 1.34
C ALA A 209 2.20 9.92 1.97
N GLN A 210 1.64 10.87 2.71
CA GLN A 210 0.29 10.81 3.24
C GLN A 210 -0.61 11.68 2.38
N VAL A 211 -1.72 11.10 1.94
CA VAL A 211 -2.72 11.75 1.09
C VAL A 211 -4.07 11.72 1.80
N ILE A 212 -4.74 12.86 1.90
CA ILE A 212 -6.13 12.93 2.38
C ILE A 212 -7.04 12.60 1.20
N THR A 213 -7.92 11.63 1.40
CA THR A 213 -8.81 11.10 0.38
C THR A 213 -10.19 10.92 0.98
N GLU A 214 -11.21 11.26 0.19
CA GLU A 214 -12.60 11.05 0.56
C GLU A 214 -13.18 9.84 -0.16
N PHE A 215 -13.91 9.02 0.59
CA PHE A 215 -14.50 7.80 0.10
C PHE A 215 -16.01 7.85 0.30
N ARG A 216 -16.75 7.62 -0.78
CA ARG A 216 -18.20 7.47 -0.75
C ARG A 216 -18.53 6.00 -0.51
N PHE A 217 -19.24 5.74 0.57
CA PHE A 217 -19.75 4.43 0.94
C PHE A 217 -21.22 4.34 0.62
N VAL A 218 -21.62 3.17 0.13
CA VAL A 218 -23.03 2.82 -0.06
C VAL A 218 -23.30 1.48 0.60
N ARG A 219 -24.50 1.31 1.13
CA ARG A 219 -24.99 0.05 1.66
C ARG A 219 -25.77 -0.69 0.59
N GLY A 220 -25.34 -1.92 0.30
CA GLY A 220 -26.05 -2.81 -0.61
C GLY A 220 -27.37 -3.32 -0.04
N SER A 221 -28.16 -3.98 -0.90
CA SER A 221 -29.37 -4.71 -0.50
C SER A 221 -29.10 -5.84 0.48
N ASP A 222 -27.87 -6.36 0.49
CA ASP A 222 -27.37 -7.36 1.45
C ASP A 222 -27.01 -6.75 2.83
N ASN A 223 -27.33 -5.47 3.02
CA ASN A 223 -27.06 -4.68 4.23
C ASN A 223 -25.55 -4.56 4.54
N LYS A 224 -24.67 -4.78 3.54
CA LYS A 224 -23.22 -4.59 3.70
C LYS A 224 -22.77 -3.27 3.10
N TRP A 225 -21.81 -2.64 3.77
CA TRP A 225 -21.14 -1.45 3.25
C TRP A 225 -20.11 -1.80 2.19
N ARG A 226 -20.03 -0.98 1.15
CA ARG A 226 -18.99 -1.02 0.13
C ARG A 226 -18.56 0.39 -0.25
N VAL A 227 -17.34 0.51 -0.79
CA VAL A 227 -16.83 1.77 -1.30
C VAL A 227 -17.29 1.94 -2.74
N ALA A 228 -18.15 2.92 -3.00
CA ALA A 228 -18.70 3.21 -4.32
C ALA A 228 -17.92 4.29 -5.06
N GLY A 229 -17.18 5.14 -4.36
CA GLY A 229 -16.44 6.20 -5.01
C GLY A 229 -15.28 6.72 -4.18
N VAL A 230 -14.34 7.33 -4.87
CA VAL A 230 -13.19 8.01 -4.29
C VAL A 230 -13.03 9.38 -4.94
N ARG A 231 -12.64 10.37 -4.14
CA ARG A 231 -12.14 11.65 -4.66
C ARG A 231 -11.01 12.15 -3.76
N THR A 232 -10.22 13.05 -4.31
CA THR A 232 -9.11 13.65 -3.60
C THR A 232 -9.13 15.16 -3.86
N GLY A 233 -8.97 15.97 -2.81
CA GLY A 233 -9.19 17.42 -2.89
C GLY A 233 -10.60 17.77 -3.39
N ASP A 234 -10.67 18.75 -4.28
CA ASP A 234 -11.92 19.22 -4.92
C ASP A 234 -12.26 18.45 -6.20
N GLY A 235 -11.59 17.31 -6.44
CA GLY A 235 -11.83 16.49 -7.62
C GLY A 235 -13.21 15.85 -7.67
N GLU A 236 -13.60 15.43 -8.87
CA GLU A 236 -14.85 14.70 -9.12
C GLU A 236 -14.83 13.30 -8.48
N TRP A 237 -16.02 12.82 -8.12
CA TRP A 237 -16.18 11.45 -7.63
C TRP A 237 -15.86 10.45 -8.75
N THR A 238 -14.84 9.63 -8.51
CA THR A 238 -14.47 8.51 -9.40
C THR A 238 -15.16 7.23 -8.92
N ASP A 239 -15.88 6.56 -9.83
CA ASP A 239 -16.44 5.23 -9.58
C ASP A 239 -15.31 4.19 -9.54
N ILE A 240 -15.07 3.64 -8.35
CA ILE A 240 -13.96 2.70 -8.11
C ILE A 240 -14.18 1.38 -8.84
N GLU A 241 -15.41 0.85 -8.83
CA GLU A 241 -15.71 -0.46 -9.43
C GLU A 241 -15.57 -0.40 -10.95
N ARG A 242 -16.03 0.71 -11.56
CA ARG A 242 -15.81 0.96 -12.99
C ARG A 242 -14.32 1.08 -13.32
N THR A 243 -13.58 1.89 -12.56
CA THR A 243 -12.15 2.11 -12.79
C THR A 243 -11.37 0.80 -12.70
N LEU A 244 -11.63 0.01 -11.65
CA LEU A 244 -11.02 -1.31 -11.47
C LEU A 244 -11.28 -2.26 -12.62
N ARG A 245 -12.52 -2.34 -13.09
CA ARG A 245 -12.89 -3.20 -14.20
C ARG A 245 -12.07 -2.86 -15.44
N ILE A 246 -11.97 -1.57 -15.76
CA ILE A 246 -11.18 -1.07 -16.89
C ILE A 246 -9.68 -1.43 -16.73
N VAL A 247 -9.11 -1.27 -15.52
CA VAL A 247 -7.73 -1.69 -15.22
C VAL A 247 -7.54 -3.20 -15.41
N ASN A 248 -8.46 -4.01 -14.90
CA ASN A 248 -8.37 -5.47 -14.99
C ASN A 248 -8.53 -5.98 -16.44
N GLU A 249 -9.38 -5.34 -17.24
CA GLU A 249 -9.49 -5.64 -18.68
C GLU A 249 -8.19 -5.37 -19.42
N GLU A 250 -7.50 -4.26 -19.12
CA GLU A 250 -6.19 -3.95 -19.69
C GLU A 250 -5.13 -4.97 -19.27
N LYS A 251 -5.10 -5.30 -17.97
CA LYS A 251 -4.20 -6.31 -17.42
C LYS A 251 -4.44 -7.68 -18.05
N ALA A 252 -5.69 -8.09 -18.22
CA ALA A 252 -6.02 -9.35 -18.88
C ALA A 252 -5.54 -9.36 -20.34
N ARG A 253 -5.66 -8.24 -21.05
CA ARG A 253 -5.14 -8.13 -22.43
C ARG A 253 -3.62 -8.26 -22.46
N ARG A 254 -2.91 -7.60 -21.56
CA ARG A 254 -1.45 -7.69 -21.44
C ARG A 254 -0.99 -9.10 -21.06
N ALA A 255 -1.65 -9.74 -20.11
CA ALA A 255 -1.36 -11.11 -19.69
C ALA A 255 -1.50 -12.08 -20.86
N ARG A 256 -2.58 -11.96 -21.65
CA ARG A 256 -2.79 -12.76 -22.87
C ARG A 256 -1.66 -12.57 -23.89
N ALA A 257 -1.29 -11.32 -24.17
CA ALA A 257 -0.19 -11.02 -25.10
C ALA A 257 1.17 -11.59 -24.62
N GLU A 258 1.41 -11.55 -23.31
CA GLU A 258 2.62 -12.14 -22.70
C GLU A 258 2.61 -13.68 -22.77
N LEU A 259 1.47 -14.32 -22.52
CA LEU A 259 1.28 -15.77 -22.68
C LEU A 259 1.48 -16.21 -24.14
N GLU A 260 0.94 -15.45 -25.11
CA GLU A 260 1.13 -15.70 -26.54
C GLU A 260 2.60 -15.58 -26.96
N MET A 261 3.35 -14.65 -26.37
CA MET A 261 4.80 -14.53 -26.58
C MET A 261 5.55 -15.76 -26.06
N ILE A 262 5.18 -16.26 -24.87
CA ILE A 262 5.77 -17.48 -24.31
C ILE A 262 5.41 -18.70 -25.16
N ALA A 263 4.17 -18.80 -25.64
CA ALA A 263 3.72 -19.84 -26.56
C ALA A 263 4.52 -19.85 -27.87
N ALA A 264 4.76 -18.68 -28.46
CA ALA A 264 5.58 -18.57 -29.67
C ALA A 264 7.04 -18.99 -29.43
N ALA A 265 7.58 -18.69 -28.24
CA ALA A 265 8.90 -19.15 -27.83
C ALA A 265 8.95 -20.67 -27.64
N LEU A 266 7.93 -21.28 -27.04
CA LEU A 266 7.77 -22.73 -26.90
C LEU A 266 7.69 -23.43 -28.27
N ASP A 267 6.95 -22.88 -29.22
CA ASP A 267 6.87 -23.43 -30.57
C ASP A 267 8.22 -23.36 -31.29
N SER A 268 8.98 -22.29 -31.06
CA SER A 268 10.35 -22.16 -31.59
C SER A 268 11.30 -23.17 -30.96
N PHE A 269 11.23 -23.35 -29.64
CA PHE A 269 11.98 -24.37 -28.91
C PHE A 269 11.67 -25.77 -29.44
N ARG A 270 10.39 -26.10 -29.65
CA ARG A 270 9.96 -27.39 -30.18
C ARG A 270 10.44 -27.63 -31.61
N ARG A 271 10.40 -26.61 -32.49
CA ARG A 271 10.92 -26.75 -33.86
C ARG A 271 12.39 -27.13 -33.88
N GLU A 272 13.17 -26.63 -32.92
CA GLU A 272 14.61 -26.92 -32.83
C GLU A 272 14.92 -28.24 -32.10
N ARG A 273 14.20 -28.54 -31.00
CA ARG A 273 14.51 -29.67 -30.10
C ARG A 273 13.65 -30.91 -30.36
N GLY A 274 12.53 -30.78 -31.06
CA GLY A 274 11.56 -31.84 -31.34
C GLY A 274 10.52 -32.09 -30.24
N PHE A 275 10.57 -31.37 -29.11
CA PHE A 275 9.63 -31.49 -27.98
C PHE A 275 9.45 -30.15 -27.25
N TYR A 276 8.35 -29.98 -26.51
CA TYR A 276 8.17 -28.84 -25.60
C TYR A 276 8.90 -29.05 -24.28
N VAL A 277 9.14 -27.97 -23.52
CA VAL A 277 9.82 -28.05 -22.22
C VAL A 277 9.00 -28.91 -21.25
N VAL A 278 9.53 -30.03 -20.79
CA VAL A 278 8.85 -30.88 -19.80
C VAL A 278 9.11 -30.33 -18.40
N ALA A 279 8.13 -29.64 -17.84
CA ALA A 279 8.18 -29.05 -16.51
C ALA A 279 6.78 -28.73 -15.99
N ASP A 280 6.65 -28.59 -14.67
CA ASP A 280 5.45 -28.19 -13.93
C ASP A 280 5.58 -26.78 -13.32
N SER A 281 6.63 -26.04 -13.70
CA SER A 281 6.90 -24.70 -13.18
C SER A 281 7.31 -23.72 -14.28
N SER A 282 6.82 -22.49 -14.16
CA SER A 282 7.16 -21.40 -15.07
C SER A 282 8.61 -20.95 -14.92
N SER A 283 9.23 -21.08 -13.73
CA SER A 283 10.65 -20.78 -13.55
C SER A 283 11.54 -21.66 -14.44
N THR A 284 11.31 -22.98 -14.42
CA THR A 284 12.10 -23.92 -15.22
C THR A 284 11.86 -23.71 -16.71
N LEU A 285 10.61 -23.41 -17.09
CA LEU A 285 10.29 -23.01 -18.46
C LEU A 285 11.13 -21.80 -18.91
N LEU A 286 11.08 -20.72 -18.15
CA LEU A 286 11.70 -19.45 -18.52
C LEU A 286 13.23 -19.55 -18.58
N ASP A 287 13.85 -20.35 -17.71
CA ASP A 287 15.29 -20.58 -17.73
C ASP A 287 15.74 -21.35 -19.00
N GLN A 288 14.87 -22.18 -19.59
CA GLN A 288 15.16 -22.88 -20.85
C GLN A 288 14.89 -22.02 -22.09
N LEU A 289 13.94 -21.08 -22.00
CA LEU A 289 13.58 -20.19 -23.11
C LEU A 289 14.49 -18.96 -23.22
N ASN A 290 14.96 -18.43 -22.10
CA ASN A 290 15.77 -17.21 -22.03
C ASN A 290 17.28 -17.52 -22.22
N PRO A 291 18.05 -16.69 -22.97
CA PRO A 291 17.65 -15.54 -23.78
C PRO A 291 17.34 -15.87 -25.24
N ARG A 292 17.48 -17.13 -25.64
CA ARG A 292 17.47 -17.51 -27.06
C ARG A 292 16.11 -17.36 -27.75
N TYR A 293 15.01 -17.67 -27.05
CA TYR A 293 13.67 -17.76 -27.65
C TYR A 293 12.73 -16.64 -27.19
N LEU A 294 13.03 -15.97 -26.07
CA LEU A 294 12.23 -14.87 -25.56
C LEU A 294 12.94 -13.52 -25.80
N PRO A 295 12.26 -12.52 -26.38
CA PRO A 295 12.86 -11.20 -26.63
C PRO A 295 13.04 -10.37 -25.36
N ARG A 296 12.35 -10.74 -24.28
CA ARG A 296 12.43 -10.08 -22.97
C ARG A 296 12.11 -11.07 -21.85
N VAL A 297 12.54 -10.74 -20.64
CA VAL A 297 12.23 -11.53 -19.44
C VAL A 297 10.80 -11.26 -18.98
N ILE A 298 9.96 -12.29 -18.97
CA ILE A 298 8.57 -12.25 -18.46
C ILE A 298 8.47 -13.27 -17.34
N ARG A 299 8.46 -12.83 -16.07
CA ARG A 299 8.39 -13.74 -14.90
C ARG A 299 7.05 -13.72 -14.17
N LEU A 300 6.42 -12.55 -14.15
CA LEU A 300 5.19 -12.30 -13.43
C LEU A 300 4.13 -11.79 -14.40
N ASP A 301 2.89 -12.13 -14.12
CA ASP A 301 1.73 -11.57 -14.78
C ASP A 301 1.47 -10.12 -14.32
N PRO A 302 0.51 -9.42 -14.95
CA PRO A 302 0.17 -8.03 -14.59
C PRO A 302 -0.41 -7.85 -13.18
N TRP A 303 -0.77 -8.93 -12.48
CA TRP A 303 -1.15 -8.93 -11.06
C TRP A 303 0.01 -9.32 -10.14
N GLN A 304 1.24 -9.36 -10.67
CA GLN A 304 2.49 -9.65 -9.97
C GLN A 304 2.55 -11.08 -9.42
N ARG A 305 1.88 -12.02 -10.08
CA ARG A 305 1.89 -13.46 -9.74
C ARG A 305 2.68 -14.23 -10.79
N PRO A 306 3.40 -15.31 -10.44
CA PRO A 306 4.02 -16.17 -11.44
C PRO A 306 2.98 -16.75 -12.39
N PHE A 307 3.28 -16.80 -13.69
CA PHE A 307 2.50 -17.62 -14.61
C PHE A 307 2.56 -19.09 -14.20
N LEU A 308 1.53 -19.85 -14.53
CA LEU A 308 1.49 -21.30 -14.34
C LEU A 308 1.85 -22.01 -15.64
N TYR A 309 2.59 -23.10 -15.53
CA TYR A 309 3.02 -23.90 -16.67
C TYR A 309 2.94 -25.38 -16.36
N GLU A 310 2.32 -26.13 -17.26
CA GLU A 310 2.35 -27.59 -17.29
C GLU A 310 2.74 -28.02 -18.69
N GLY A 311 3.91 -28.64 -18.82
CA GLY A 311 4.50 -29.03 -20.08
C GLY A 311 4.83 -30.51 -20.14
N GLU A 312 4.45 -31.12 -21.25
CA GLU A 312 4.84 -32.48 -21.63
C GLU A 312 5.60 -32.44 -22.97
N ARG A 313 5.99 -33.60 -23.52
CA ARG A 313 6.81 -33.62 -24.73
C ARG A 313 6.08 -33.05 -25.95
N ASP A 314 4.76 -33.23 -26.02
CA ASP A 314 3.92 -32.93 -27.19
C ASP A 314 2.81 -31.89 -26.93
N ARG A 315 2.55 -31.55 -25.66
CA ARG A 315 1.54 -30.56 -25.25
C ARG A 315 2.03 -29.63 -24.15
N TYR A 316 1.37 -28.49 -24.01
CA TYR A 316 1.55 -27.60 -22.86
C TYR A 316 0.27 -26.84 -22.52
N LEU A 317 0.23 -26.34 -21.28
CA LEU A 317 -0.76 -25.40 -20.75
C LEU A 317 -0.03 -24.26 -20.04
N LEU A 318 -0.29 -23.02 -20.47
CA LEU A 318 0.14 -21.78 -19.85
C LEU A 318 -1.07 -21.06 -19.27
N ARG A 319 -0.98 -20.56 -18.04
CA ARG A 319 -2.10 -19.87 -17.37
C ARG A 319 -1.67 -18.64 -16.57
N SER A 320 -2.56 -17.67 -16.47
CA SER A 320 -2.58 -16.64 -15.43
C SER A 320 -3.88 -16.78 -14.65
N ALA A 321 -3.80 -16.70 -13.33
CA ALA A 321 -4.94 -16.83 -12.41
C ALA A 321 -5.77 -15.53 -12.30
N GLY A 322 -5.65 -14.63 -13.29
CA GLY A 322 -6.45 -13.41 -13.35
C GLY A 322 -6.27 -12.46 -12.18
N ALA A 323 -7.31 -11.65 -11.96
CA ALA A 323 -7.37 -10.62 -10.94
C ALA A 323 -7.59 -11.20 -9.54
N ASP A 324 -8.45 -12.21 -9.40
CA ASP A 324 -8.73 -12.83 -8.09
C ASP A 324 -7.54 -13.66 -7.58
N GLY A 325 -6.73 -14.23 -8.49
CA GLY A 325 -5.58 -15.06 -8.16
C GLY A 325 -5.93 -16.49 -7.80
N GLU A 326 -7.18 -16.89 -8.01
CA GLU A 326 -7.67 -18.24 -7.79
C GLU A 326 -7.73 -18.95 -9.14
N THR A 327 -7.19 -20.16 -9.23
CA THR A 327 -7.24 -20.93 -10.48
C THR A 327 -8.61 -21.57 -10.65
N GLY A 328 -9.09 -21.67 -11.88
CA GLY A 328 -10.36 -22.29 -12.23
C GLY A 328 -11.55 -21.33 -12.15
N THR A 329 -11.29 -20.03 -12.11
CA THR A 329 -12.31 -18.98 -12.09
C THR A 329 -12.51 -18.39 -13.49
N ALA A 330 -13.49 -17.49 -13.63
CA ALA A 330 -13.90 -16.96 -14.93
C ALA A 330 -12.90 -15.94 -15.51
N ASP A 331 -11.99 -15.40 -14.70
CA ASP A 331 -10.95 -14.46 -15.10
C ASP A 331 -9.60 -15.11 -15.41
N ASP A 332 -9.52 -16.45 -15.33
CA ASP A 332 -8.36 -17.22 -15.80
C ASP A 332 -8.07 -16.96 -17.28
N ILE A 333 -6.78 -16.83 -17.60
CA ILE A 333 -6.31 -16.64 -18.98
C ILE A 333 -5.42 -17.81 -19.34
N ASN A 334 -5.88 -18.62 -20.28
CA ASN A 334 -5.24 -19.87 -20.65
C ASN A 334 -4.76 -19.84 -22.11
N VAL A 335 -3.56 -20.37 -22.35
CA VAL A 335 -3.00 -20.63 -23.68
C VAL A 335 -2.44 -22.04 -23.70
N SER A 336 -2.84 -22.86 -24.67
CA SER A 336 -2.40 -24.25 -24.81
C SER A 336 -1.84 -24.50 -26.21
N SER A 337 -1.11 -25.61 -26.38
CA SER A 337 -0.67 -26.05 -27.70
C SER A 337 -1.86 -26.25 -28.64
N ARG A 338 -1.78 -25.71 -29.86
CA ARG A 338 -2.85 -25.82 -30.87
C ARG A 338 -3.28 -27.27 -31.06
N GLY A 339 -4.58 -27.54 -30.87
CA GLY A 339 -5.18 -28.88 -30.96
C GLY A 339 -6.08 -29.26 -29.78
N GLN A 340 -6.10 -28.44 -28.72
CA GLN A 340 -6.95 -28.66 -27.55
C GLN A 340 -7.96 -27.52 -27.42
N THR A 341 -9.19 -27.73 -27.92
CA THR A 341 -10.35 -26.96 -27.46
C THR A 341 -10.55 -27.28 -25.99
N VAL A 342 -10.28 -26.32 -25.12
CA VAL A 342 -10.70 -26.37 -23.71
C VAL A 342 -12.22 -26.23 -23.73
N GLY A 343 -12.91 -27.33 -23.43
CA GLY A 343 -14.36 -27.40 -23.35
C GLY A 343 -14.91 -26.89 -22.03
#